data_AF-A0A445A2F6-F1
#
_entry.id   AF-A0A445A2F6-F1
#
_cell.length_a   1.000
_cell.length_b   1.000
_cell.length_c   1.000
_cell.angle_alpha   90.00
_cell.angle_beta   90.00
_cell.angle_gamma   90.00
#
_symmetry.space_group_name_H-M   'P 1'
#
loop_
_entity.id
_entity.type
_entity.pdbx_description
1 polymer ?
#
loop_
_entity_poly.entity_id
_entity_poly.type
_entity_poly.pdbx_seq_one_letter_code
_entity_poly.pdbx_strand_id
1 'polypeptide(L)'
;MDWHYSNLRNEAVNYVIHTTLAPALGRQLNPKASTEAEKVFLSSLKALEDFWFNGDNEGFLCDSTQPSVADLSMVCELMQLEVLDERDHSRILSPYKKILQWIENTRNVKVINLWHIVGFVLYANQEEIVSPP
;
A
#
# COMPACT_ATOMS: atom_id res chain seq x y z
N MET A 1 -17.53 -9.35 5.62
CA MET A 1 -16.25 -9.22 6.35
C MET A 1 -15.86 -7.77 6.18
N ASP A 2 -15.73 -6.98 7.24
CA ASP A 2 -15.35 -5.56 7.11
C ASP A 2 -13.85 -5.49 6.80
N TRP A 3 -13.48 -4.87 5.68
CA TRP A 3 -12.10 -4.77 5.22
C TRP A 3 -11.17 -4.07 6.23
N HIS A 4 -11.71 -3.23 7.11
CA HIS A 4 -10.97 -2.63 8.23
C HIS A 4 -10.33 -3.67 9.17
N TYR A 5 -10.86 -4.90 9.24
CA TYR A 5 -10.32 -5.98 10.07
C TYR A 5 -9.28 -6.84 9.35
N SER A 6 -8.96 -6.54 8.08
CA SER A 6 -8.01 -7.33 7.30
C SER A 6 -6.54 -7.14 7.72
N ASN A 7 -6.24 -6.28 8.70
CA ASN A 7 -4.88 -5.88 9.09
C ASN A 7 -4.01 -5.31 7.93
N LEU A 8 -4.59 -5.10 6.73
CA LEU A 8 -3.88 -4.72 5.50
C LEU A 8 -3.04 -3.46 5.71
N ARG A 9 -3.66 -2.39 6.25
CA ARG A 9 -2.97 -1.14 6.58
C ARG A 9 -1.84 -1.37 7.59
N ASN A 10 -2.16 -2.02 8.72
CA ASN A 10 -1.23 -2.16 9.83
C ASN A 10 0.03 -2.90 9.40
N GLU A 11 -0.12 -3.98 8.65
CA GLU A 11 1.00 -4.82 8.26
C GLU A 11 1.76 -4.28 7.05
N ALA A 12 1.10 -3.56 6.13
CA ALA A 12 1.80 -2.78 5.11
C ALA A 12 2.73 -1.73 5.75
N VAL A 13 2.23 -0.97 6.72
CA VAL A 13 3.02 0.03 7.46
C VAL A 13 4.19 -0.64 8.19
N ASN A 14 3.92 -1.71 8.94
CA ASN A 14 4.95 -2.42 9.70
C ASN A 14 6.03 -2.98 8.79
N TYR A 15 5.65 -3.56 7.65
CA TYR A 15 6.59 -4.04 6.65
C TYR A 15 7.49 -2.90 6.18
N VAL A 16 6.90 -1.82 5.66
CA VAL A 16 7.61 -0.64 5.15
C VAL A 16 8.53 -0.01 6.19
N ILE A 17 8.09 0.10 7.44
CA ILE A 17 8.90 0.62 8.55
C ILE A 17 10.11 -0.27 8.80
N HIS A 18 9.93 -1.59 8.83
CA HIS A 18 11.00 -2.51 9.20
C HIS A 18 11.97 -2.85 8.06
N THR A 19 11.62 -2.55 6.80
CA THR A 19 12.47 -2.77 5.62
C THR A 19 13.10 -1.51 5.05
N THR A 20 12.36 -0.39 4.99
CA THR A 20 12.77 0.79 4.20
C THR A 20 12.87 2.06 5.04
N LEU A 21 11.86 2.36 5.87
CA LEU A 21 11.81 3.62 6.61
C LEU A 21 12.59 3.61 7.93
N ALA A 22 12.97 2.45 8.46
CA ALA A 22 13.67 2.36 9.76
C ALA A 22 14.87 3.32 9.86
N PRO A 23 15.81 3.35 8.88
CA PRO A 23 16.96 4.23 8.94
C PRO A 23 16.59 5.72 8.97
N ALA A 24 15.60 6.14 8.18
CA ALA A 24 15.10 7.51 8.17
C ALA A 24 14.43 7.91 9.50
N LEU A 25 13.91 6.93 10.24
CA LEU A 25 13.32 7.10 11.57
C LEU A 25 14.35 6.94 12.72
N GLY A 26 15.65 6.86 12.42
CA GLY A 26 16.70 6.65 13.43
C GLY A 26 16.68 5.26 14.07
N ARG A 27 16.07 4.27 13.40
CA ARG A 27 15.93 2.88 13.86
C ARG A 27 16.73 1.93 12.98
N GLN A 28 17.10 0.78 13.54
CA GLN A 28 17.70 -0.30 12.74
C GLN A 28 16.61 -1.08 12.00
N LEU A 29 16.99 -1.63 10.85
CA LEU A 29 16.16 -2.61 10.14
C LEU A 29 15.88 -3.82 11.03
N ASN A 30 14.70 -4.41 10.90
CA ASN A 30 14.30 -5.56 11.70
C ASN A 30 13.77 -6.70 10.79
N PRO A 31 14.66 -7.58 10.30
CA PRO A 31 14.29 -8.65 9.38
C PRO A 31 13.24 -9.62 9.93
N LYS A 32 13.23 -9.83 11.25
CA LYS A 32 12.24 -10.70 11.89
C LYS A 32 10.86 -10.04 11.85
N ALA A 33 10.77 -8.77 12.26
CA ALA A 33 9.50 -8.05 12.25
C ALA A 33 8.98 -7.82 10.83
N SER A 34 9.87 -7.53 9.85
CA SER A 34 9.46 -7.40 8.46
C SER A 34 8.92 -8.71 7.89
N THR A 35 9.53 -9.85 8.21
CA THR A 35 9.07 -11.18 7.74
C THR A 35 7.67 -11.51 8.28
N GLU A 36 7.42 -11.26 9.58
CA GLU A 36 6.11 -11.50 10.18
C GLU A 36 5.03 -10.56 9.61
N ALA A 37 5.35 -9.27 9.47
CA ALA A 37 4.45 -8.29 8.86
C ALA A 37 4.13 -8.67 7.41
N GLU A 38 5.14 -9.02 6.62
CA GLU A 38 4.97 -9.43 5.22
C GLU A 38 4.04 -10.62 5.09
N LYS A 39 4.20 -11.64 5.94
CA LYS A 39 3.35 -12.84 5.91
C LYS A 39 1.88 -12.49 6.10
N VAL A 40 1.57 -11.66 7.10
CA VAL A 40 0.18 -11.25 7.35
C VAL A 40 -0.31 -10.38 6.21
N PHE A 41 0.51 -9.43 5.76
CA PHE A 41 0.18 -8.53 4.66
C PHE A 41 -0.16 -9.27 3.35
N LEU A 42 0.66 -10.24 2.94
CA LEU A 42 0.41 -11.09 1.77
C LEU A 42 -0.87 -11.92 1.92
N SER A 43 -1.17 -12.40 3.13
CA SER A 43 -2.45 -13.08 3.41
C SER A 43 -3.64 -12.13 3.23
N SER A 44 -3.50 -10.86 3.63
CA SER A 44 -4.54 -9.84 3.49
C SER A 44 -4.74 -9.45 2.03
N LEU A 45 -3.66 -9.30 1.24
CA LEU A 45 -3.73 -9.08 -0.21
C LEU A 45 -4.42 -10.26 -0.91
N LYS A 46 -4.07 -11.49 -0.53
CA LYS A 46 -4.74 -12.68 -1.06
C LYS A 46 -6.23 -12.70 -0.74
N ALA A 47 -6.60 -12.41 0.50
CA ALA A 47 -8.01 -12.31 0.87
C ALA A 47 -8.73 -11.19 0.10
N LEU A 48 -8.06 -10.05 -0.11
CA LEU A 48 -8.60 -8.95 -0.90
C LEU A 48 -8.91 -9.40 -2.33
N GLU A 49 -7.95 -10.02 -3.01
CA GLU A 49 -8.14 -10.50 -4.40
C GLU A 49 -9.16 -11.64 -4.51
N ASP A 50 -9.08 -12.63 -3.61
CA ASP A 50 -9.91 -13.84 -3.68
C ASP A 50 -11.37 -13.58 -3.29
N PHE A 51 -11.66 -12.61 -2.41
CA PHE A 51 -13.03 -12.37 -1.92
C PHE A 51 -13.68 -11.17 -2.58
N TRP A 52 -12.96 -10.06 -2.73
CA TRP A 52 -13.55 -8.80 -3.19
C TRP A 52 -13.45 -8.60 -4.69
N PHE A 53 -12.45 -9.22 -5.30
CA PHE A 53 -12.27 -9.22 -6.75
C PHE A 53 -12.50 -10.61 -7.34
N ASN A 54 -13.33 -11.44 -6.68
CA ASN A 54 -13.72 -12.75 -7.19
C ASN A 54 -14.70 -12.59 -8.36
N GLY A 55 -14.42 -13.22 -9.50
CA GLY A 55 -15.22 -13.10 -10.73
C GLY A 55 -14.59 -12.24 -11.83
N ASP A 56 -15.34 -12.09 -12.92
CA ASP A 56 -14.96 -11.33 -14.14
C ASP A 56 -15.34 -9.83 -14.06
N ASN A 57 -15.89 -9.39 -12.92
CA ASN A 57 -16.22 -7.99 -12.73
C ASN A 57 -14.94 -7.18 -12.51
N GLU A 58 -14.60 -6.35 -13.49
CA GLU A 58 -13.60 -5.27 -13.40
C GLU A 58 -14.09 -4.10 -12.51
N GLY A 59 -14.83 -4.42 -11.45
CA GLY A 59 -15.55 -3.47 -10.62
C GLY A 59 -14.70 -2.85 -9.52
N PHE A 60 -15.25 -1.78 -8.95
CA PHE A 60 -14.78 -1.21 -7.69
C PHE A 60 -15.38 -2.00 -6.52
N LEU A 61 -14.87 -1.77 -5.30
CA LEU A 61 -15.42 -2.35 -4.09
C LEU A 61 -16.95 -2.12 -4.04
N CYS A 62 -17.66 -3.12 -3.49
CA CYS A 62 -19.13 -3.16 -3.43
C CYS A 62 -19.83 -3.22 -4.80
N ASP A 63 -19.22 -3.86 -5.80
CA ASP A 63 -19.78 -4.08 -7.15
C ASP A 63 -20.24 -2.78 -7.84
N SER A 64 -19.51 -1.69 -7.60
CA SER A 64 -19.83 -0.38 -8.15
C SER A 64 -19.10 -0.13 -9.47
N THR A 65 -19.72 0.66 -10.36
CA THR A 65 -19.15 1.05 -11.66
C THR A 65 -18.26 2.29 -11.58
N GLN A 66 -18.19 2.92 -10.40
CA GLN A 66 -17.35 4.07 -10.08
C GLN A 66 -16.71 3.86 -8.71
N PRO A 67 -15.49 4.36 -8.45
CA PRO A 67 -14.83 4.20 -7.17
C PRO A 67 -15.59 4.92 -6.07
N SER A 68 -15.83 4.19 -5.00
CA SER A 68 -16.43 4.69 -3.77
C SER A 68 -15.37 5.27 -2.82
N VAL A 69 -15.81 5.78 -1.67
CA VAL A 69 -14.91 6.18 -0.58
C VAL A 69 -14.11 4.99 -0.04
N ALA A 70 -14.68 3.78 -0.08
CA ALA A 70 -13.97 2.57 0.34
C ALA A 70 -12.79 2.28 -0.60
N ASP A 71 -12.99 2.46 -1.91
CA ASP A 71 -11.93 2.28 -2.91
C ASP A 71 -10.77 3.25 -2.68
N LEU A 72 -11.10 4.53 -2.55
CA LEU A 72 -10.11 5.57 -2.29
C LEU A 72 -9.36 5.31 -0.99
N SER A 73 -10.08 4.97 0.09
CA SER A 73 -9.45 4.69 1.38
C SER A 73 -8.48 3.52 1.27
N MET A 74 -8.86 2.43 0.60
CA MET A 74 -8.04 1.22 0.53
C MET A 74 -6.85 1.38 -0.42
N VAL A 75 -7.00 2.07 -1.55
CA VAL A 75 -5.86 2.42 -2.40
C VAL A 75 -4.88 3.30 -1.64
N CYS A 76 -5.35 4.28 -0.86
CA CYS A 76 -4.48 5.09 -0.01
C CYS A 76 -3.68 4.24 1.00
N GLU A 77 -4.25 3.16 1.52
CA GLU A 77 -3.50 2.24 2.39
C GLU A 77 -2.35 1.55 1.65
N LEU A 78 -2.58 1.12 0.41
CA LEU A 78 -1.59 0.41 -0.41
C LEU A 78 -0.51 1.34 -0.99
N MET A 79 -0.79 2.64 -1.14
CA MET A 79 0.19 3.63 -1.60
C MET A 79 1.43 3.73 -0.72
N GLN A 80 1.37 3.27 0.54
CA GLN A 80 2.56 3.22 1.39
C GLN A 80 3.67 2.33 0.82
N LEU A 81 3.32 1.36 -0.04
CA LEU A 81 4.29 0.53 -0.74
C LEU A 81 5.12 1.32 -1.77
N GLU A 82 4.68 2.51 -2.20
CA GLU A 82 5.42 3.34 -3.18
C GLU A 82 6.78 3.80 -2.65
N VAL A 83 7.03 3.72 -1.33
CA VAL A 83 8.34 4.03 -0.74
C VAL A 83 9.33 2.86 -0.87
N LEU A 84 8.85 1.65 -1.12
CA LEU A 84 9.70 0.48 -1.33
C LEU A 84 10.50 0.64 -2.63
N ASP A 85 11.65 -0.02 -2.73
CA ASP A 85 12.32 -0.12 -4.02
C ASP A 85 11.47 -0.92 -5.02
N GLU A 86 11.71 -0.68 -6.32
CA GLU A 86 10.92 -1.28 -7.41
C GLU A 86 10.91 -2.82 -7.35
N ARG A 87 11.99 -3.44 -6.87
CA ARG A 87 12.08 -4.90 -6.80
C ARG A 87 11.12 -5.43 -5.74
N ASP A 88 11.14 -4.87 -4.53
CA ASP A 88 10.26 -5.33 -3.45
C ASP A 88 8.79 -4.96 -3.73
N HIS A 89 8.54 -3.76 -4.24
CA HIS A 89 7.20 -3.37 -4.69
C HIS A 89 6.65 -4.36 -5.74
N SER A 90 7.44 -4.67 -6.77
CA SER A 90 7.04 -5.64 -7.81
C SER A 90 6.88 -7.05 -7.25
N ARG A 91 7.76 -7.51 -6.37
CA ARG A 91 7.69 -8.85 -5.76
C ARG A 91 6.41 -9.05 -4.96
N ILE A 92 5.96 -8.01 -4.28
CA ILE A 92 4.76 -8.03 -3.43
C ILE A 92 3.49 -7.94 -4.27
N LEU A 93 3.39 -6.99 -5.21
CA LEU A 93 2.12 -6.69 -5.90
C LEU A 93 1.94 -7.42 -7.23
N SER A 94 3.00 -7.82 -7.93
CA SER A 94 2.87 -8.47 -9.25
C SER A 94 2.04 -9.77 -9.27
N PRO A 95 1.96 -10.59 -8.19
CA PRO A 95 1.06 -11.74 -8.16
C PRO A 95 -0.42 -11.36 -8.19
N TYR A 96 -0.74 -10.12 -7.80
CA TYR A 96 -2.09 -9.64 -7.50
C TYR A 96 -2.64 -8.74 -8.62
N LYS A 97 -2.90 -9.34 -9.79
CA LYS A 97 -3.21 -8.61 -11.02
C LYS A 97 -4.51 -7.81 -10.93
N LYS A 98 -5.52 -8.33 -10.23
CA LYS A 98 -6.81 -7.64 -10.09
C LYS A 98 -6.67 -6.43 -9.18
N ILE A 99 -5.90 -6.57 -8.11
CA ILE A 99 -5.57 -5.44 -7.22
C ILE A 99 -4.81 -4.36 -7.99
N LEU A 100 -3.81 -4.73 -8.81
CA LEU A 100 -3.08 -3.77 -9.65
C LEU A 100 -3.99 -3.02 -10.62
N GLN A 101 -4.87 -3.72 -11.33
CA GLN A 101 -5.83 -3.10 -12.24
C GLN A 101 -6.80 -2.17 -11.48
N TRP A 102 -7.29 -2.60 -10.32
CA TRP A 102 -8.19 -1.81 -9.49
C TRP A 102 -7.54 -0.53 -8.92
N ILE A 103 -6.27 -0.61 -8.48
CA ILE A 103 -5.49 0.57 -8.07
C ILE A 103 -5.41 1.57 -9.23
N GLU A 104 -5.05 1.10 -10.42
CA GLU A 104 -4.91 1.94 -11.61
C GLU A 104 -6.26 2.57 -12.01
N ASN A 105 -7.33 1.78 -12.04
CA ASN A 105 -8.69 2.27 -12.30
C ASN A 105 -9.11 3.35 -11.29
N THR A 106 -8.79 3.16 -10.01
CA THR A 106 -9.14 4.11 -8.94
C THR A 106 -8.35 5.42 -9.07
N ARG A 107 -7.06 5.35 -9.43
CA ARG A 107 -6.21 6.53 -9.67
C ARG A 107 -6.69 7.37 -10.86
N ASN A 108 -7.17 6.70 -11.92
CA ASN A 108 -7.58 7.39 -13.16
C ASN A 108 -8.92 8.14 -13.04
N VAL A 109 -9.80 7.78 -12.10
CA VAL A 109 -11.14 8.39 -11.99
C VAL A 109 -11.12 9.72 -11.21
N LYS A 110 -10.11 9.96 -10.36
CA LYS A 110 -9.97 11.23 -9.67
C LYS A 110 -8.54 11.72 -9.81
N VAL A 111 -8.38 12.89 -10.41
CA VAL A 111 -7.19 13.76 -10.27
C VAL A 111 -7.14 14.27 -8.81
N ILE A 112 -7.08 13.35 -7.85
CA ILE A 112 -6.54 13.62 -6.54
C ILE A 112 -5.09 13.22 -6.71
N ASN A 113 -4.19 14.22 -6.72
CA ASN A 113 -2.77 13.98 -6.50
C ASN A 113 -2.61 13.41 -5.09
N LEU A 114 -2.94 12.13 -4.90
CA LEU A 114 -2.63 11.39 -3.67
C LEU A 114 -1.11 11.42 -3.45
N TRP A 115 -0.34 11.52 -4.54
CA TRP A 115 1.08 11.86 -4.57
C TRP A 115 1.45 13.16 -3.85
N HIS A 116 0.61 14.19 -3.79
CA HIS A 116 0.92 15.39 -3.01
C HIS A 116 0.81 15.14 -1.51
N ILE A 117 -0.10 14.29 -1.04
CA ILE A 117 -0.27 14.00 0.38
C ILE A 117 0.77 12.96 0.83
N VAL A 118 0.91 11.87 0.08
CA VAL A 118 1.91 10.83 0.34
C VAL A 118 3.32 11.40 0.15
N GLY A 119 3.52 12.20 -0.90
CA GLY A 119 4.75 12.95 -1.12
C GLY A 119 5.03 13.97 -0.02
N PHE A 120 4.03 14.68 0.53
CA PHE A 120 4.27 15.54 1.69
C PHE A 120 4.71 14.72 2.91
N VAL A 121 4.11 13.57 3.19
CA VAL A 121 4.51 12.71 4.32
C VAL A 121 5.91 12.09 4.12
N LEU A 122 6.26 11.72 2.88
CA LEU A 122 7.55 11.10 2.55
C LEU A 122 8.68 12.12 2.33
N TYR A 123 8.43 13.25 1.65
CA TYR A 123 9.42 14.27 1.30
C TYR A 123 9.55 15.40 2.33
N ALA A 124 8.53 15.69 3.16
CA ALA A 124 8.72 16.66 4.26
C ALA A 124 9.72 16.16 5.32
N ASN A 125 10.08 14.87 5.31
CA ASN A 125 11.12 14.29 6.15
C ASN A 125 12.50 14.19 5.46
N GLN A 126 12.64 14.64 4.20
CA GLN A 126 13.93 14.62 3.48
C GLN A 126 14.63 15.99 3.45
N GLU A 127 13.91 17.10 3.62
CA GLU A 127 14.55 18.43 3.63
C GLU A 127 15.36 18.73 4.91
N GLU A 128 15.27 17.92 5.97
CA GLU A 128 16.14 18.04 7.16
C GLU A 128 17.43 17.20 7.09
N ILE A 129 17.65 16.38 6.05
CA ILE A 129 18.78 15.41 6.01
C ILE A 129 19.94 15.87 5.09
N VAL A 130 19.89 17.09 4.54
CA VAL A 130 21.03 17.64 3.79
C VAL A 130 21.44 19.01 4.33
N SER A 131 22.10 18.99 5.48
CA SER A 131 23.16 19.97 5.76
C SER A 131 24.20 19.37 6.71
N PRO A 132 25.32 18.83 6.19
CA PRO A 132 26.57 18.75 6.93
C PRO A 132 27.45 19.99 6.65
N PRO A 133 28.45 20.26 7.52
CA PRO A 133 28.85 21.59 7.99
C PRO A 133 29.59 22.48 6.98
#